data_AF-A0A060BXB1-F1
#
_entry.id   AF-A0A060BXB1-F1
#
_cell.length_a   1.000
_cell.length_b   1.000
_cell.length_c   1.000
_cell.angle_alpha   90.00
_cell.angle_beta   90.00
_cell.angle_gamma   90.00
#
_symmetry.space_group_name_H-M   'P 1'
#
loop_
_entity.id
_entity.type
_entity.pdbx_description
1 polymer ?
#
loop_
_entity_poly.entity_id
_entity_poly.type
_entity_poly.pdbx_seq_one_letter_code
_entity_poly.pdbx_strand_id
1 'polypeptide(L)'
;APDYFDRDDGFQGRGLYQQTMPGGYKADYPDNAERFTFFSRAVVESISAIGFIPNVIHANDWQTGLVPAYVSEMMRSHARYSGIRSLFTIHNIAYQGMFGADVMHLTGLPGWLFNDKQLEYHGHLNFLKS
;
A
#
# COMPACT_ATOMS: atom_id res chain seq x y z
N ALA A 1 10.02 6.22 14.63
CA ALA A 1 11.41 5.79 14.44
C ALA A 1 11.86 6.25 13.07
N PRO A 2 12.88 7.12 12.96
CA PRO A 2 13.38 7.65 11.67
C PRO A 2 13.65 6.54 10.64
N ASP A 3 14.14 5.38 11.10
CA ASP A 3 14.52 4.22 10.27
C ASP A 3 13.37 3.57 9.47
N TYR A 4 12.11 3.95 9.72
CA TYR A 4 10.97 3.29 9.09
C TYR A 4 10.73 3.74 7.65
N PHE A 5 10.95 5.02 7.32
CA PHE A 5 10.92 5.52 5.93
C PHE A 5 12.24 6.15 5.50
N ASP A 6 13.04 6.66 6.45
CA ASP A 6 14.34 7.28 6.17
C ASP A 6 15.45 6.22 6.21
N ARG A 7 15.38 5.27 5.28
CA ARG A 7 16.29 4.11 5.19
C ARG A 7 17.14 4.08 3.91
N ASP A 8 16.99 5.07 3.05
CA ASP A 8 17.77 5.18 1.80
C ASP A 8 19.19 5.66 2.12
N ASP A 9 20.16 4.77 1.91
CA ASP A 9 21.59 5.03 2.07
C ASP A 9 22.35 4.21 1.02
N GLY A 10 22.62 4.84 -0.11
CA GLY A 10 23.33 4.23 -1.22
C GLY A 10 24.75 3.79 -0.86
N PHE A 11 25.42 4.43 0.10
CA PHE A 11 26.76 4.03 0.55
C PHE A 11 26.72 2.72 1.33
N GLN A 12 25.64 2.46 2.04
CA GLN A 12 25.39 1.21 2.76
C GLN A 12 24.62 0.18 1.93
N GLY A 13 24.33 0.46 0.66
CA GLY A 13 23.56 -0.41 -0.22
C GLY A 13 22.08 -0.52 0.14
N ARG A 14 21.57 0.40 0.96
CA ARG A 14 20.16 0.44 1.39
C ARG A 14 19.38 1.36 0.45
N GLY A 15 18.27 0.86 -0.06
CA GLY A 15 17.26 1.67 -0.76
C GLY A 15 15.99 1.78 0.06
N LEU A 16 14.96 2.42 -0.49
CA LEU A 16 13.66 2.54 0.17
C LEU A 16 12.92 1.20 0.30
N TYR A 17 13.02 0.32 -0.70
CA TYR A 17 12.27 -0.96 -0.75
C TYR A 17 13.16 -2.18 -0.53
N GLN A 18 14.45 -2.06 -0.83
CA GLN A 18 15.39 -3.17 -0.93
C GLN A 18 16.71 -2.83 -0.26
N GLN A 19 17.39 -3.84 0.25
CA GLN A 19 18.76 -3.77 0.72
C GLN A 19 19.67 -4.66 -0.12
N THR A 20 20.92 -4.24 -0.29
CA THR A 20 21.98 -5.10 -0.81
C THR A 20 22.38 -6.12 0.26
N MET A 21 22.27 -7.40 -0.06
CA MET A 21 22.69 -8.50 0.80
C MET A 21 24.18 -8.83 0.60
N PRO A 22 24.81 -9.57 1.54
CA PRO A 22 26.12 -10.17 1.29
C PRO A 22 26.10 -10.99 0.00
N GLY A 23 27.00 -10.68 -0.94
CA GLY A 23 26.99 -11.27 -2.30
C GLY A 23 26.40 -10.36 -3.39
N GLY A 24 25.95 -9.15 -3.05
CA GLY A 24 25.65 -8.08 -4.01
C GLY A 24 24.24 -8.12 -4.62
N TYR A 25 23.43 -9.13 -4.30
CA TYR A 25 22.03 -9.19 -4.76
C TYR A 25 21.12 -8.30 -3.89
N LYS A 26 19.99 -7.88 -4.48
CA LYS A 26 18.96 -7.09 -3.80
C LYS A 26 17.90 -7.99 -3.17
N ALA A 27 17.47 -7.66 -1.97
CA ALA A 27 16.38 -8.31 -1.29
C ALA A 27 15.40 -7.26 -0.74
N ASP A 28 14.10 -7.52 -0.89
CA ASP A 28 13.06 -6.68 -0.31
C ASP A 28 13.14 -6.71 1.22
N TYR A 29 12.79 -5.60 1.86
CA TYR A 29 12.66 -5.61 3.32
C TYR A 29 11.42 -6.42 3.76
N PRO A 30 11.53 -7.23 4.83
CA PRO A 30 10.42 -8.04 5.32
C PRO A 30 9.25 -7.21 5.86
N ASP A 31 9.50 -5.95 6.23
CA ASP A 31 8.50 -5.01 6.76
C ASP A 31 7.84 -4.14 5.67
N ASN A 32 8.16 -4.34 4.38
CA ASN A 32 7.57 -3.55 3.29
C ASN A 32 6.04 -3.56 3.33
N ALA A 33 5.44 -4.73 3.57
CA ALA A 33 4.00 -4.86 3.62
C ALA A 33 3.37 -4.01 4.76
N GLU A 34 4.00 -4.03 5.94
CA GLU A 34 3.58 -3.25 7.10
C GLU A 34 3.70 -1.74 6.84
N ARG A 35 4.84 -1.30 6.29
CA ARG A 35 5.11 0.12 6.03
C ARG A 35 4.15 0.74 5.04
N PHE A 36 3.95 0.08 3.90
CA PHE A 36 3.12 0.63 2.83
C PHE A 36 1.62 0.46 3.13
N THR A 37 1.27 -0.50 3.98
CA THR A 37 -0.03 -0.55 4.66
C THR A 37 -0.22 0.67 5.56
N PHE A 38 0.73 0.95 6.46
CA PHE A 38 0.70 2.10 7.35
C PHE A 38 0.59 3.41 6.57
N PHE A 39 1.43 3.60 5.56
CA PHE A 39 1.43 4.78 4.70
C PHE A 39 0.06 4.97 4.02
N SER A 40 -0.43 3.92 3.34
CA SER A 40 -1.71 3.98 2.62
C SER A 40 -2.89 4.30 3.55
N ARG A 41 -2.91 3.71 4.74
CA ARG A 41 -3.95 3.98 5.74
C ARG A 41 -3.82 5.39 6.31
N ALA A 42 -2.60 5.83 6.65
CA ALA A 42 -2.36 7.18 7.16
C ALA A 42 -2.82 8.26 6.17
N VAL A 43 -2.62 8.05 4.85
CA VAL A 43 -3.15 8.94 3.82
C VAL A 43 -4.68 9.06 3.90
N VAL A 44 -5.41 7.95 3.98
CA VAL A 44 -6.88 7.97 4.04
C VAL A 44 -7.41 8.55 5.36
N GLU A 45 -6.80 8.21 6.49
CA GLU A 45 -7.16 8.79 7.80
C GLU A 45 -6.90 10.32 7.82
N SER A 46 -5.85 10.78 7.14
CA SER A 46 -5.50 12.20 7.09
C SER A 46 -6.59 13.07 6.44
N ILE A 47 -7.33 12.53 5.46
CA ILE A 47 -8.46 13.23 4.79
C ILE A 47 -9.42 13.82 5.81
N SER A 48 -9.76 13.01 6.82
CA SER A 48 -10.64 13.43 7.90
C SER A 48 -9.93 14.32 8.91
N ALA A 49 -8.70 13.95 9.29
CA ALA A 49 -7.94 14.64 10.33
C ALA A 49 -7.61 16.10 9.97
N ILE A 50 -7.33 16.39 8.70
CA ILE A 50 -6.98 17.73 8.22
C ILE A 50 -8.17 18.48 7.62
N GLY A 51 -9.35 17.85 7.55
CA GLY A 51 -10.57 18.47 7.00
C GLY A 51 -10.53 18.71 5.48
N PHE A 52 -9.67 18.00 4.75
CA PHE A 52 -9.54 18.12 3.30
C PHE A 52 -10.15 16.90 2.62
N ILE A 53 -11.26 17.10 1.91
CA ILE A 53 -11.92 16.04 1.12
C ILE A 53 -11.52 16.22 -0.35
N PRO A 54 -10.63 15.38 -0.90
CA PRO A 54 -10.20 15.50 -2.29
C PRO A 54 -11.30 15.06 -3.25
N ASN A 55 -11.35 15.65 -4.45
CA ASN A 55 -12.21 15.14 -5.52
C ASN A 55 -11.62 13.87 -6.15
N VAL A 56 -10.29 13.82 -6.28
CA VAL A 56 -9.55 12.70 -6.86
C VAL A 56 -8.33 12.40 -5.99
N ILE A 57 -8.08 11.12 -5.73
CA ILE A 57 -6.85 10.62 -5.14
C ILE A 57 -6.09 9.82 -6.20
N HIS A 58 -4.83 10.16 -6.41
CA HIS A 58 -3.97 9.50 -7.40
C HIS A 58 -2.98 8.58 -6.69
N ALA A 59 -3.22 7.28 -6.79
CA ALA A 59 -2.32 6.23 -6.33
C ALA A 59 -1.33 5.84 -7.43
N ASN A 60 -0.08 5.65 -7.03
CA ASN A 60 1.06 5.33 -7.87
C ASN A 60 1.72 4.04 -7.36
N ASP A 61 1.68 3.00 -8.19
CA ASP A 61 2.22 1.65 -7.92
C ASP A 61 1.78 1.02 -6.59
N TRP A 62 2.35 -0.15 -6.30
CA TRP A 62 1.98 -1.01 -5.18
C TRP A 62 2.18 -0.33 -3.82
N GLN A 63 3.11 0.61 -3.69
CA GLN A 63 3.40 1.34 -2.45
C GLN A 63 2.19 2.14 -1.94
N THR A 64 1.33 2.57 -2.86
CA THR A 64 0.05 3.24 -2.55
C THR A 64 -1.14 2.40 -2.99
N GLY A 65 -0.86 1.14 -3.32
CA GLY A 65 -1.79 0.15 -3.85
C GLY A 65 -3.05 0.01 -3.02
N LEU A 66 -2.97 0.08 -1.69
CA LEU A 66 -4.15 -0.09 -0.84
C LEU A 66 -5.04 1.14 -0.71
N VAL A 67 -4.61 2.32 -1.18
CA VAL A 67 -5.37 3.57 -1.02
C VAL A 67 -6.77 3.50 -1.63
N PRO A 68 -6.98 3.00 -2.88
CA PRO A 68 -8.32 2.88 -3.45
C PRO A 68 -9.26 1.95 -2.66
N ALA A 69 -8.72 0.85 -2.10
CA ALA A 69 -9.50 -0.07 -1.26
C ALA A 69 -9.94 0.61 0.04
N TYR A 70 -9.04 1.32 0.73
CA TYR A 70 -9.40 2.09 1.92
C TYR A 70 -10.41 3.20 1.63
N VAL A 71 -10.25 3.93 0.53
CA VAL A 71 -11.22 4.96 0.12
C VAL A 71 -12.60 4.34 -0.14
N SER A 72 -12.65 3.20 -0.81
CA SER A 72 -13.91 2.48 -1.05
C SER A 72 -14.61 2.08 0.24
N GLU A 73 -13.86 1.57 1.23
CA GLU A 73 -14.41 1.24 2.56
C GLU A 73 -14.83 2.49 3.36
N MET A 74 -14.07 3.58 3.25
CA MET A 74 -14.43 4.86 3.86
C MET A 74 -15.73 5.42 3.27
N MET A 75 -15.92 5.33 1.95
CA MET A 75 -17.16 5.72 1.26
C MET A 75 -18.35 4.88 1.67
N ARG A 76 -18.16 3.56 1.85
CA ARG A 76 -19.21 2.65 2.34
C ARG A 76 -19.62 2.95 3.76
N SER A 77 -18.69 3.46 4.58
CA SER A 77 -18.93 3.78 5.98
C SER A 77 -19.61 5.14 6.19
N HIS A 78 -19.31 6.14 5.36
CA HIS A 78 -19.86 7.49 5.53
C HIS A 78 -20.13 8.20 4.19
N ALA A 79 -21.39 8.63 4.00
CA ALA A 79 -21.84 9.31 2.79
C ALA A 79 -21.06 10.59 2.45
N ARG A 80 -20.46 11.28 3.43
CA ARG A 80 -19.66 12.51 3.23
C ARG A 80 -18.45 12.30 2.30
N TYR A 81 -17.96 11.08 2.16
CA TYR A 81 -16.81 10.76 1.31
C TYR A 81 -17.22 10.17 -0.06
N SER A 82 -18.51 9.98 -0.32
CA SER A 82 -19.04 9.34 -1.54
C SER A 82 -18.67 10.03 -2.86
N GLY A 83 -18.20 11.28 -2.82
CA GLY A 83 -17.74 12.02 -3.98
C GLY A 83 -16.28 11.77 -4.37
N ILE A 84 -15.48 11.12 -3.53
CA ILE A 84 -14.05 10.88 -3.80
C ILE A 84 -13.91 9.87 -4.94
N ARG A 85 -13.05 10.16 -5.90
CA ARG A 85 -12.66 9.24 -6.99
C ARG A 85 -11.19 8.84 -6.85
N SER A 86 -10.85 7.68 -7.39
CA SER A 86 -9.47 7.18 -7.40
C SER A 86 -8.94 7.10 -8.84
N LEU A 87 -7.69 7.52 -9.03
CA LEU A 87 -6.89 7.29 -10.22
C LEU A 87 -5.69 6.42 -9.83
N PHE A 88 -5.35 5.44 -10.66
CA PHE A 88 -4.22 4.55 -10.41
C PHE A 88 -3.24 4.58 -11.58
N THR A 89 -1.95 4.72 -11.29
CA THR A 89 -0.88 4.61 -12.29
C THR A 89 0.08 3.50 -11.90
N ILE A 90 0.31 2.58 -12.83
CA ILE A 90 1.32 1.52 -12.72
C ILE A 90 2.51 1.96 -13.57
N HIS A 91 3.66 2.22 -12.94
CA HIS A 91 4.90 2.54 -13.66
C HIS A 91 5.64 1.27 -14.04
N ASN A 92 5.47 0.19 -13.26
CA ASN A 92 6.13 -1.08 -13.56
C ASN A 92 5.32 -2.29 -13.07
N ILE A 93 4.68 -2.99 -14.01
CA ILE A 93 3.83 -4.16 -13.75
C ILE A 93 4.60 -5.37 -13.18
N ALA A 94 5.94 -5.39 -13.30
CA ALA A 94 6.75 -6.44 -12.70
C ALA A 94 6.79 -6.36 -11.16
N TYR A 95 6.51 -5.19 -10.56
CA TYR A 95 6.53 -4.98 -9.12
C TYR A 95 5.11 -4.76 -8.59
N GLN A 96 4.50 -5.84 -8.09
CA GLN A 96 3.07 -5.82 -7.72
C GLN A 96 2.81 -5.64 -6.22
N GLY A 97 3.85 -5.66 -5.38
CA GLY A 97 3.66 -5.74 -3.92
C GLY A 97 2.90 -7.01 -3.55
N MET A 98 3.46 -8.16 -3.95
CA MET A 98 2.93 -9.47 -3.60
C MET A 98 3.45 -9.89 -2.23
N PHE A 99 2.54 -10.21 -1.32
CA PHE A 99 2.84 -10.62 0.05
C PHE A 99 2.07 -11.89 0.41
N GLY A 100 2.52 -12.60 1.46
CA GLY A 100 1.79 -13.75 1.98
C GLY A 100 0.37 -13.40 2.40
N ALA A 101 -0.56 -14.36 2.32
CA ALA A 101 -1.95 -14.16 2.74
C ALA A 101 -2.07 -13.75 4.21
N ASP A 102 -1.10 -14.15 5.04
CA ASP A 102 -1.03 -13.75 6.44
C ASP A 102 -1.04 -12.23 6.56
N VAL A 103 -0.35 -11.47 5.70
CA VAL A 103 -0.29 -10.00 5.74
C VAL A 103 -1.66 -9.32 5.69
N MET A 104 -2.71 -9.97 5.19
CA MET A 104 -4.07 -9.41 5.14
C MET A 104 -4.53 -8.87 6.50
N HIS A 105 -4.18 -9.52 7.62
CA HIS A 105 -4.56 -9.06 8.96
C HIS A 105 -3.95 -7.70 9.33
N LEU A 106 -2.76 -7.37 8.80
CA LEU A 106 -2.08 -6.10 9.07
C LEU A 106 -2.78 -4.91 8.43
N THR A 107 -3.51 -5.15 7.33
CA THR A 107 -4.20 -4.09 6.58
C THR A 107 -5.34 -3.46 7.38
N GLY A 108 -5.99 -4.23 8.24
CA GLY A 108 -7.25 -3.81 8.87
C GLY A 108 -8.41 -3.67 7.86
N LEU A 109 -8.21 -4.07 6.60
CA LEU A 109 -9.28 -4.19 5.62
C LEU A 109 -10.12 -5.43 5.94
N PRO A 110 -11.41 -5.42 5.58
CA PRO A 110 -12.26 -6.58 5.80
C PRO A 110 -11.77 -7.81 5.03
N GLY A 111 -11.76 -8.97 5.69
CA GLY A 111 -11.25 -10.22 5.09
C GLY A 111 -11.99 -10.69 3.83
N TRP A 112 -13.25 -10.25 3.61
CA TRP A 112 -13.98 -10.59 2.39
C TRP A 112 -13.43 -9.91 1.13
N LEU A 113 -12.55 -8.91 1.27
CA LEU A 113 -11.80 -8.32 0.14
C LEU A 113 -10.63 -9.21 -0.34
N PHE A 114 -10.28 -10.25 0.42
CA PHE A 114 -9.29 -11.24 0.02
C PHE A 114 -9.94 -12.31 -0.86
N ASN A 115 -10.15 -11.97 -2.13
CA ASN A 115 -10.64 -12.88 -3.17
C ASN A 115 -10.06 -12.52 -4.54
N ASP A 116 -10.24 -13.43 -5.51
CA ASP A 116 -9.67 -13.40 -6.85
C ASP A 116 -10.07 -12.17 -7.68
N LYS A 117 -11.18 -11.51 -7.34
CA LYS A 117 -11.65 -10.29 -8.00
C LYS A 117 -11.10 -9.01 -7.39
N GLN A 118 -10.54 -9.11 -6.20
CA GLN A 118 -10.05 -7.98 -5.40
C GLN A 118 -8.59 -8.28 -5.01
N LEU A 119 -8.25 -8.23 -3.72
CA LEU A 119 -6.86 -8.13 -3.27
C LEU A 119 -6.05 -9.44 -3.39
N GLU A 120 -6.67 -10.58 -3.70
CA GLU A 120 -5.97 -11.87 -3.75
C GLU A 120 -5.48 -12.21 -5.16
N TYR A 121 -4.30 -12.82 -5.25
CA TYR A 121 -3.74 -13.37 -6.47
C TYR A 121 -2.90 -14.62 -6.18
N HIS A 122 -3.39 -15.80 -6.61
CA HIS A 122 -2.74 -17.10 -6.42
C HIS A 122 -2.27 -17.36 -4.97
N GLY A 123 -3.16 -17.15 -4.00
CA GLY A 123 -2.91 -17.33 -2.57
C GLY A 123 -2.11 -16.22 -1.91
N HIS A 124 -1.79 -15.14 -2.63
CA HIS A 124 -1.02 -14.01 -2.12
C HIS A 124 -1.88 -12.75 -2.08
N LEU A 125 -1.56 -11.86 -1.15
CA LEU A 125 -2.09 -10.51 -1.14
C LEU A 125 -1.33 -9.70 -2.21
N ASN A 126 -2.05 -8.99 -3.07
CA ASN A 126 -1.49 -8.21 -4.16
C ASN A 126 -1.98 -6.75 -4.06
N PHE A 127 -1.06 -5.84 -3.77
CA PHE A 127 -1.40 -4.43 -3.54
C PHE A 127 -1.85 -3.71 -4.81
N LEU A 128 -1.55 -4.21 -6.03
CA LEU A 128 -2.03 -3.60 -7.28
C LEU A 128 -3.50 -3.94 -7.63
N LYS A 129 -4.17 -4.82 -6.88
CA LYS A 129 -5.55 -5.28 -7.20
C LYS A 129 -6.65 -4.61 -6.36
N SER A 130 -6.38 -3.43 -5.80
CA SER A 130 -7.29 -2.68 -4.94
C SER A 130 -8.51 -2.09 -5.64
#